data_AF-A0AAE3AF51-F1
#
_entry.id   AF-A0AAE3AF51-F1
#
_cell.length_a   1.000
_cell.length_b   1.000
_cell.length_c   1.000
_cell.angle_alpha   90.00
_cell.angle_beta   90.00
_cell.angle_gamma   90.00
#
_symmetry.space_group_name_H-M   'P 1'
#
loop_
_entity.id
_entity.type
_entity.pdbx_description
1 polymer ?
#
loop_
_entity_poly.entity_id
_entity_poly.type
_entity_poly.pdbx_seq_one_letter_code
_entity_poly.pdbx_strand_id
1 'polypeptide(L)'
;MASNDQLWQEAKKRCRLDDEDIALAKRLGLNPRSLIKNIPSKSEPWKAPVKDWLHEIEAKRSKKAEQKQRRREKEAKVQDSADKEK
;
A
#
# COMPACT_ATOMS: atom_id res chain seq x y z
N MET A 1 3.21 1.69 28.30
CA MET A 1 3.25 1.27 26.88
C MET A 1 2.90 2.49 26.04
N ALA A 2 3.69 2.85 25.03
CA ALA A 2 3.32 3.98 24.16
C ALA A 2 2.03 3.64 23.40
N SER A 3 1.00 4.45 23.57
CA SER A 3 -0.27 4.29 22.86
C SER A 3 -0.01 4.27 21.37
N ASN A 4 -0.57 3.30 20.66
CA ASN A 4 -0.40 3.13 19.21
C ASN A 4 -0.72 4.45 18.45
N ASP A 5 -1.70 5.20 18.95
CA ASP A 5 -2.06 6.54 18.48
C ASP A 5 -0.90 7.54 18.50
N GLN A 6 -0.10 7.55 19.57
CA GLN A 6 1.05 8.45 19.70
C GLN A 6 2.14 8.12 18.67
N LEU A 7 2.32 6.84 18.32
CA LEU A 7 3.23 6.43 17.25
C LEU A 7 2.72 6.86 15.87
N TRP A 8 1.41 6.81 15.63
CA TRP A 8 0.82 7.32 14.40
C TRP A 8 0.95 8.84 14.28
N GLN A 9 0.74 9.58 15.37
CA GLN A 9 0.94 11.03 15.39
C GLN A 9 2.42 11.41 15.17
N GLU A 10 3.35 10.66 15.78
CA GLU A 10 4.79 10.87 15.58
C GLU A 10 5.19 10.56 14.14
N ALA A 11 4.70 9.45 13.58
CA ALA A 11 4.90 9.10 12.18
C ALA A 11 4.36 10.20 11.25
N LYS A 12 3.15 10.71 11.52
CA LYS A 12 2.52 11.80 10.75
C LYS A 12 3.40 13.04 10.73
N LYS A 13 3.85 13.49 11.90
CA LYS A 13 4.72 14.68 12.04
C LYS A 13 6.08 14.51 11.36
N ARG A 14 6.73 13.36 11.55
CA ARG A 14 8.08 13.13 11.02
C ARG A 14 8.08 12.84 9.52
N CYS A 15 7.10 12.08 9.03
CA CYS A 15 7.01 11.68 7.63
C CYS A 15 6.24 12.71 6.77
N ARG A 16 5.69 13.78 7.37
CA ARG A 16 4.82 14.77 6.71
C ARG A 16 3.69 14.11 5.91
N LEU A 17 3.02 13.14 6.54
CA LEU A 17 1.91 12.40 5.95
C LEU A 17 0.58 13.09 6.26
N ASP A 18 -0.35 13.02 5.31
CA ASP A 18 -1.72 13.49 5.50
C ASP A 18 -2.59 12.39 6.12
N ASP A 19 -3.80 12.73 6.60
CA ASP A 19 -4.71 11.73 7.17
C ASP A 19 -5.12 10.66 6.14
N GLU A 20 -5.16 11.02 4.85
CA GLU A 20 -5.37 10.09 3.75
C GLU A 20 -4.23 9.08 3.63
N ASP A 21 -2.97 9.52 3.74
CA ASP A 21 -1.80 8.64 3.68
C ASP A 21 -1.77 7.69 4.90
N ILE A 22 -2.19 8.17 6.07
CA ILE A 22 -2.32 7.36 7.29
C ILE A 22 -3.42 6.30 7.12
N ALA A 23 -4.58 6.69 6.58
CA ALA A 23 -5.67 5.75 6.29
C ALA A 23 -5.26 4.71 5.23
N LEU A 24 -4.51 5.14 4.21
CA LEU A 24 -3.93 4.28 3.19
C LEU A 24 -2.96 3.28 3.82
N ALA A 25 -2.02 3.74 4.65
CA ALA A 25 -1.08 2.89 5.36
C ALA A 25 -1.80 1.84 6.23
N LYS A 26 -2.86 2.24 6.94
CA LYS A 26 -3.72 1.32 7.71
C LYS A 26 -4.40 0.28 6.80
N ARG A 27 -4.97 0.70 5.66
CA ARG A 27 -5.56 -0.20 4.66
C ARG A 27 -4.54 -1.17 4.05
N LEU A 28 -3.30 -0.72 3.93
CA LEU A 28 -2.15 -1.53 3.49
C LEU A 28 -1.63 -2.48 4.57
N GLY A 29 -2.09 -2.36 5.83
CA GLY A 29 -1.62 -3.16 6.96
C GLY A 29 -0.24 -2.75 7.46
N LEU A 30 0.17 -1.51 7.19
CA LEU A 30 1.45 -0.96 7.63
C LEU A 30 1.36 -0.47 9.09
N ASN A 31 2.44 -0.68 9.83
CA ASN A 31 2.56 -0.27 11.22
C ASN A 31 3.24 1.11 11.33
N PRO A 32 2.88 1.96 12.31
CA PRO A 32 3.48 3.27 12.49
C PRO A 32 4.97 3.19 12.82
N ARG A 33 5.40 2.12 13.52
CA ARG A 33 6.82 1.84 13.77
C ARG A 33 7.60 1.60 12.49
N SER A 34 6.98 0.98 11.48
CA SER A 34 7.62 0.75 10.18
C SER A 34 7.78 2.07 9.42
N LEU A 35 6.76 2.95 9.47
CA LEU A 35 6.84 4.30 8.88
C LEU A 35 7.95 5.12 9.52
N ILE A 36 8.04 5.13 10.85
CA ILE A 36 9.09 5.87 11.58
C ILE A 36 10.48 5.30 11.25
N LYS A 37 10.62 3.98 11.17
CA LYS A 37 11.90 3.35 10.79
C LYS A 37 12.29 3.63 9.33
N ASN A 38 11.32 3.91 8.46
CA ASN A 38 11.57 4.21 7.05
C ASN A 38 11.87 5.68 6.77
N ILE A 39 11.83 6.56 7.78
CA ILE A 39 12.18 7.97 7.60
C ILE A 39 13.62 8.05 7.06
N PRO A 40 13.85 8.67 5.89
CA PRO A 40 15.20 8.87 5.38
C PRO A 40 16.00 9.74 6.34
N SER A 41 17.19 9.28 6.72
CA SER A 41 18.16 10.11 7.44
C SER A 41 18.82 11.09 6.47
N LYS A 42 19.33 12.23 6.97
CA LYS A 42 20.06 13.22 6.14
C LYS A 42 21.21 12.63 5.31
N SER A 43 21.74 11.48 5.73
CA SER A 43 22.84 10.77 5.05
C SER A 43 22.39 9.76 3.98
N GLU A 44 21.07 9.59 3.78
CA GLU A 44 20.51 8.64 2.80
C GLU A 44 19.65 9.37 1.74
N PRO A 45 20.23 10.27 0.92
CA PRO A 45 19.47 11.05 -0.07
C PRO A 45 18.85 10.20 -1.19
N TRP A 46 19.31 8.96 -1.38
CA TRP A 46 18.77 8.01 -2.36
C TRP A 46 17.45 7.38 -1.93
N LYS A 47 17.00 7.60 -0.69
CA LYS A 47 15.81 6.96 -0.14
C LYS A 47 14.61 7.89 -0.30
N ALA A 48 13.62 7.45 -1.06
CA ALA A 48 12.43 8.24 -1.33
C ALA A 48 11.69 8.62 -0.04
N PRO A 49 11.02 9.79 -0.01
CA PRO A 49 10.14 10.14 1.10
C PRO A 49 9.09 9.06 1.36
N VAL A 50 8.73 8.88 2.63
CA VAL A 50 7.75 7.86 3.05
C VAL A 50 6.40 8.05 2.35
N LYS A 51 6.06 9.30 1.96
CA LYS A 51 4.87 9.64 1.19
C LYS A 51 4.89 8.99 -0.20
N ASP A 52 5.95 9.19 -0.97
CA ASP A 52 6.11 8.58 -2.30
C ASP A 52 6.09 7.05 -2.20
N TRP A 53 6.78 6.50 -1.20
CA TRP A 53 6.80 5.06 -0.95
C TRP A 53 5.41 4.47 -0.67
N LEU A 54 4.57 5.17 0.09
CA LEU A 54 3.18 4.76 0.34
C LEU A 54 2.36 4.70 -0.94
N HIS A 55 2.51 5.72 -1.80
CA HIS A 55 1.80 5.79 -3.08
C HIS A 55 2.28 4.69 -4.04
N GLU A 56 3.57 4.37 -4.04
CA GLU A 56 4.13 3.24 -4.79
C GLU A 56 3.57 1.89 -4.33
N ILE A 57 3.44 1.67 -3.01
CA ILE A 57 2.87 0.43 -2.48
C ILE A 57 1.41 0.30 -2.91
N GLU A 58 0.63 1.37 -2.77
CA GLU A 58 -0.76 1.36 -3.21
C GLU A 58 -0.85 1.08 -4.71
N ALA A 59 -0.13 1.81 -5.55
CA ALA A 59 -0.13 1.61 -6.99
C ALA A 59 0.27 0.17 -7.39
N LYS A 60 1.25 -0.42 -6.70
CA LYS A 60 1.61 -1.84 -6.90
C LYS A 60 0.46 -2.77 -6.52
N ARG A 61 -0.25 -2.49 -5.42
CA ARG A 61 -1.37 -3.32 -4.95
C ARG A 61 -2.58 -3.20 -5.88
N SER A 62 -2.94 -2.00 -6.33
CA SER A 62 -4.04 -1.78 -7.27
C SER A 62 -3.75 -2.46 -8.62
N LYS A 63 -2.53 -2.33 -9.16
CA LYS A 63 -2.12 -3.03 -10.39
C LYS A 63 -2.20 -4.56 -10.25
N LYS A 64 -1.77 -5.10 -9.12
CA LYS A 64 -1.84 -6.55 -8.86
C LYS A 64 -3.28 -7.04 -8.69
N ALA A 65 -4.15 -6.23 -8.07
CA ALA A 65 -5.57 -6.52 -7.95
C ALA A 65 -6.26 -6.53 -9.33
N GLU A 66 -5.99 -5.53 -10.18
CA GLU A 66 -6.55 -5.47 -11.54
C GLU A 66 -6.09 -6.67 -12.39
N GLN A 67 -4.80 -7.01 -12.36
CA GLN A 67 -4.30 -8.18 -13.09
C GLN A 67 -4.95 -9.48 -12.63
N LYS A 68 -5.22 -9.63 -11.33
CA LYS A 68 -5.92 -10.81 -10.79
C LYS A 68 -7.37 -10.86 -11.26
N GLN A 69 -8.05 -9.72 -11.32
CA GLN A 69 -9.42 -9.66 -11.83
C GLN A 69 -9.48 -10.03 -13.32
N ARG A 70 -8.61 -9.44 -14.14
CA ARG A 70 -8.53 -9.75 -15.57
C ARG A 70 -8.25 -11.22 -15.85
N ARG A 71 -7.42 -11.88 -15.02
CA ARG A 71 -7.19 -13.33 -15.13
C ARG A 71 -8.48 -14.11 -14.84
N ARG A 72 -9.18 -13.79 -13.76
CA ARG A 72 -10.46 -14.43 -13.40
C ARG A 72 -11.53 -14.24 -14.47
N GLU A 73 -11.62 -13.05 -15.06
CA GLU A 73 -12.58 -12.79 -16.15
C GLU A 73 -12.25 -13.59 -17.41
N LYS A 74 -10.97 -13.73 -17.75
CA LYS A 74 -10.53 -14.60 -18.85
C LYS A 74 -10.83 -16.06 -18.56
N GLU A 75 -10.50 -16.55 -17.36
CA GLU A 75 -10.78 -17.92 -16.92
C GLU A 75 -12.29 -18.19 -16.94
N ALA A 76 -13.13 -17.26 -16.46
CA ALA A 76 -14.57 -17.37 -16.51
C ALA A 76 -15.13 -17.41 -17.94
N LYS A 77 -14.59 -16.58 -18.86
CA LYS A 77 -14.97 -16.63 -20.28
C LYS A 77 -14.58 -17.93 -20.97
N VAL A 78 -13.41 -18.49 -20.65
CA VAL A 78 -12.97 -19.78 -21.20
C VAL A 78 -13.90 -20.89 -20.69
N GLN A 79 -14.27 -20.86 -19.41
CA GLN A 79 -15.19 -21.83 -18.82
C GLN A 79 -16.61 -21.77 -19.43
N ASP A 80 -17.14 -20.56 -19.62
CA ASP A 80 -18.45 -20.30 -20.26
C ASP A 80 -18.49 -20.78 -21.72
N SER A 81 -17.41 -20.55 -22.47
CA SER A 81 -17.31 -20.99 -23.87
C SER A 81 -17.23 -22.52 -23.99
N ALA A 82 -16.59 -23.20 -23.04
CA ALA A 82 -16.48 -24.66 -23.01
C ALA A 82 -17.78 -25.37 -22.58
N ASP A 83 -18.62 -24.70 -21.78
CA ASP A 83 -19.96 -25.21 -21.39
C ASP A 83 -20.96 -25.10 -22.55
N LYS A 84 -20.87 -24.03 -23.36
CA LYS A 84 -21.76 -23.78 -24.50
C LYS A 84 -21.54 -24.72 -25.70
N GLU A 85 -20.37 -25.35 -25.79
CA GLU A 85 -20.02 -26.26 -26.89
C GLU A 85 -20.31 -27.74 -26.55
N LYS A 86 -20.95 -28.03 -25.41
CA LYS A 86 -21.25 -29.38 -24.92
C LYS A 86 -22.73 -29.75 -25.01
#